data_AF-A0A529ZXS7-F1
#
_entry.id   AF-A0A529ZXS7-F1
#
_cell.length_a   1.000
_cell.length_b   1.000
_cell.length_c   1.000
_cell.angle_alpha   90.00
_cell.angle_beta   90.00
_cell.angle_gamma   90.00
#
_symmetry.space_group_name_H-M   'P 1'
#
loop_
_entity.id
_entity.type
_entity.pdbx_description
1 polymer ?
#
loop_
_entity_poly.entity_id
_entity_poly.type
_entity_poly.pdbx_seq_one_letter_code
_entity_poly.pdbx_strand_id
1 'polypeptide(L)' 'GTPILGVDVWEHSYYIDYRNARPKYLEAFVDSLINWDHVLEVYEKAKG' A
#
# COMPACT_ATOMS: atom_id res chain seq x y z
N GLY A 1 13.17 13.12 2.80
CA GLY A 1 11.87 12.73 2.22
C GLY A 1 11.10 12.02 3.29
N THR A 2 9.83 12.37 3.47
CA THR A 2 8.95 11.73 4.45
C THR A 2 8.12 10.66 3.73
N PRO A 3 8.06 9.41 4.23
CA PRO A 3 7.22 8.39 3.63
C PRO A 3 5.74 8.75 3.81
N ILE A 4 4.96 8.65 2.74
CA ILE A 4 3.53 8.99 2.74
C ILE A 4 2.62 7.78 2.42
N LEU A 5 3.22 6.69 1.92
CA LEU A 5 2.55 5.44 1.59
C LEU A 5 3.56 4.30 1.72
N GLY A 6 3.14 3.18 2.29
CA GLY A 6 3.92 1.96 2.38
C GLY A 6 3.05 0.74 2.06
N VAL A 7 3.68 -0.31 1.55
CA VAL A 7 3.05 -1.61 1.27
C VAL A 7 3.91 -2.71 1.88
N ASP A 8 3.30 -3.61 2.64
CA ASP A 8 4.00 -4.75 3.23
C ASP A 8 4.04 -5.90 2.22
N VAL A 9 5.25 -6.28 1.78
CA VAL A 9 5.48 -7.32 0.77
C VAL A 9 6.04 -8.62 1.36
N TRP A 10 6.03 -8.77 2.68
CA TRP A 10 6.34 -10.04 3.33
C TRP A 10 5.23 -11.06 3.07
N GLU A 11 5.57 -12.34 2.93
CA GLU A 11 4.58 -13.37 2.55
C GLU A 11 3.39 -13.41 3.50
N HIS A 12 3.58 -13.21 4.80
CA HIS A 12 2.48 -13.19 5.76
C HIS A 12 1.41 -12.09 5.53
N SER A 13 1.70 -11.04 4.74
CA SER A 13 0.72 -9.98 4.46
C SER A 13 -0.25 -10.35 3.33
N TYR A 14 0.07 -11.34 2.48
CA TYR A 14 -0.75 -11.69 1.30
C TYR A 14 -0.87 -13.19 1.00
N TYR A 15 -0.10 -14.08 1.63
CA TYR A 15 -0.01 -15.47 1.19
C TYR A 15 -1.32 -16.26 1.39
N ILE A 16 -2.14 -15.88 2.38
CA ILE A 16 -3.45 -16.53 2.62
C ILE A 16 -4.42 -16.30 1.45
N ASP A 17 -4.39 -15.13 0.82
CA ASP A 17 -5.32 -14.79 -0.25
C ASP A 17 -4.72 -15.01 -1.65
N TYR A 18 -3.42 -14.70 -1.80
CA TYR A 18 -2.74 -14.65 -3.10
C TYR A 18 -1.67 -15.73 -3.28
N ARG A 19 -1.33 -16.49 -2.23
CA ARG A 19 -0.24 -17.50 -2.27
C ARG A 19 1.04 -16.89 -2.85
N ASN A 20 1.63 -17.52 -3.87
CA ASN A 20 2.83 -17.04 -4.56
C ASN A 20 2.56 -15.90 -5.57
N ALA A 21 1.30 -15.50 -5.78
CA ALA A 21 0.93 -14.47 -6.74
C ALA A 21 1.04 -13.05 -6.15
N ARG A 22 2.24 -12.67 -5.67
CA ARG A 22 2.53 -11.30 -5.20
C ARG A 22 2.12 -10.19 -6.19
N PRO A 23 2.27 -10.35 -7.52
CA PRO A 23 1.82 -9.32 -8.46
C PRO A 23 0.32 -9.02 -8.35
N LYS A 24 -0.53 -10.04 -8.11
CA LYS A 24 -1.98 -9.85 -7.94
C LYS A 24 -2.32 -9.13 -6.63
N TYR A 25 -1.54 -9.39 -5.56
CA TYR A 25 -1.67 -8.64 -4.32
C TYR A 25 -1.39 -7.15 -4.53
N LEU A 26 -0.32 -6.82 -5.27
CA LEU A 26 0.04 -5.44 -5.55
C LEU A 26 -0.96 -4.74 -6.48
N GLU A 27 -1.48 -5.46 -7.48
CA GLU A 27 -2.57 -4.98 -8.36
C GLU A 27 -3.80 -4.60 -7.52
N ALA A 28 -4.29 -5.53 -6.69
CA ALA A 28 -5.41 -5.26 -5.79
C ALA A 28 -5.11 -4.11 -4.80
N PHE A 29 -3.90 -4.06 -4.26
CA PHE A 29 -3.47 -2.99 -3.35
C PHE A 29 -3.60 -1.62 -4.01
N VAL A 30 -3.01 -1.45 -5.20
CA VAL A 30 -3.00 -0.17 -5.93
C VAL A 30 -4.39 0.20 -6.43
N ASP A 31 -5.13 -0.77 -6.98
CA ASP A 31 -6.40 -0.49 -7.65
C ASP A 31 -7.56 -0.28 -6.67
N SER A 32 -7.48 -0.83 -5.44
CA SER A 32 -8.67 -0.92 -4.57
C SER A 32 -8.43 -0.73 -3.07
N LEU A 33 -7.21 -0.89 -2.54
CA LEU A 33 -6.98 -0.88 -1.08
C LEU A 33 -6.38 0.43 -0.55
N ILE A 34 -5.76 1.25 -1.40
CA ILE A 34 -5.17 2.52 -0.96
C ILE A 34 -6.28 3.50 -0.55
N ASN A 35 -6.17 4.02 0.67
CA ASN A 35 -6.93 5.20 1.09
C ASN A 35 -6.20 6.47 0.64
N TRP A 36 -6.56 7.00 -0.54
CA TRP A 36 -5.93 8.18 -1.12
C TRP A 36 -6.16 9.47 -0.34
N ASP A 37 -7.29 9.60 0.36
CA ASP A 37 -7.57 10.78 1.20
C ASP A 37 -6.55 10.87 2.35
N HIS A 38 -6.22 9.72 2.96
CA HIS A 38 -5.20 9.67 4.01
C HIS A 38 -3.79 9.92 3.45
N VAL A 39 -3.46 9.37 2.28
CA VAL A 39 -2.17 9.66 1.61
C VAL A 39 -2.01 11.15 1.35
N LEU A 40 -3.07 11.83 0.91
CA LEU A 40 -3.07 13.28 0.70
C LEU A 40 -2.89 14.05 2.00
N GLU A 41 -3.58 13.64 3.08
CA GLU A 41 -3.42 14.25 4.41
C GLU A 41 -1.96 14.14 4.90
N VAL A 42 -1.34 12.97 4.76
CA VAL A 42 0.06 12.75 5.17
C VAL A 42 1.02 13.54 4.27
N TYR A 43 0.74 13.63 2.96
CA TYR A 43 1.52 14.43 2.02
C TYR A 43 1.52 15.92 2.39
N GLU A 44 0.36 16.51 2.67
CA GLU A 44 0.27 17.93 3.05
C GLU A 44 0.97 18.21 4.38
N LYS A 45 0.88 17.29 5.36
CA LYS A 45 1.65 17.39 6.61
C LYS A 45 3.16 17.31 6.39
N ALA A 46 3.60 16.49 5.44
CA ALA A 46 5.00 16.28 5.12
C ALA A 46 5.62 17.40 4.27
N LYS A 47 4.79 18.24 3.65
CA LYS A 47 5.20 19.39 2.82
C LYS A 47 5.62 20.61 3.65
N GLY A 48 5.17 20.70 4.90
CA GLY A 48 5.58 21.71 5.88
C GLY A 48 6.87 21.34 6.59
#